data_AF-Q08ZQ5-F1
#
_entry.id   AF-Q08ZQ5-F1
#
_cell.length_a   1.000
_cell.length_b   1.000
_cell.length_c   1.000
_cell.angle_alpha   90.00
_cell.angle_beta   90.00
_cell.angle_gamma   90.00
#
_symmetry.space_group_name_H-M   'P 1'
#
loop_
_entity.id
_entity.type
_entity.pdbx_description
1 polymer ?
#
loop_
_entity_poly.entity_id
_entity_poly.type
_entity_poly.pdbx_seq_one_letter_code
_entity_poly.pdbx_strand_id
1 'polypeptide(L)'
;MKRAVLFGAWALALGACDSSPRRLYDNNDLQLVTAYTAKDACSCLFVAEQEESFCRSWVKASPAVAHLRVDAEKKVVETSAL
;
A
#
# COMPACT_ATOMS: atom_id res chain seq x y z
N MET A 1 40.54 -24.53 26.96
CA MET A 1 40.65 -23.47 25.92
C MET A 1 39.85 -23.76 24.64
N LYS A 2 38.70 -24.46 24.71
CA LYS A 2 37.86 -24.78 23.51
C LYS A 2 36.42 -24.23 23.59
N ARG A 3 36.03 -23.63 24.72
CA ARG A 3 34.67 -23.14 24.99
C ARG A 3 34.43 -21.68 24.58
N ALA A 4 35.48 -20.91 24.34
CA ALA A 4 35.37 -19.49 23.98
C ALA A 4 34.99 -19.25 22.51
N VAL A 5 35.18 -20.24 21.63
CA VAL A 5 34.92 -20.11 20.19
C VAL A 5 33.42 -20.17 19.86
N LEU A 6 32.61 -20.84 20.70
CA LEU A 6 31.18 -21.05 20.44
C LEU A 6 30.31 -19.81 20.68
N PHE A 7 30.77 -18.83 21.47
CA PHE A 7 30.01 -17.60 21.74
C PHE A 7 30.19 -16.51 20.67
N GLY A 8 31.26 -16.56 19.87
CA GLY A 8 31.49 -15.58 18.79
C GLY A 8 30.55 -15.75 17.59
N ALA A 9 30.11 -16.99 17.32
CA ALA A 9 29.26 -17.30 16.17
C ALA A 9 27.81 -16.78 16.33
N TRP A 10 27.31 -16.69 17.56
CA TRP A 10 25.95 -16.20 17.84
C TRP A 10 25.83 -14.68 17.66
N ALA A 11 26.90 -13.93 17.95
CA ALA A 11 26.90 -12.47 17.79
C ALA A 11 26.87 -12.03 16.31
N LEU A 12 27.41 -12.84 15.40
CA LEU A 12 27.39 -12.57 13.95
C LEU A 12 26.05 -12.93 13.28
N ALA A 13 25.24 -13.78 13.91
CA ALA A 13 23.94 -14.18 13.36
C ALA A 13 22.83 -13.12 13.57
N LEU A 14 22.99 -12.21 14.53
CA LEU A 14 22.01 -11.15 14.83
C LEU A 14 22.22 -9.87 13.99
N GLY A 15 23.34 -9.76 13.27
CA GLY A 15 23.66 -8.61 12.41
C GLY A 15 23.15 -8.73 10.98
N ALA A 16 22.55 -9.86 10.60
CA ALA A 16 22.07 -10.11 9.23
C ALA A 16 20.62 -9.62 8.98
N CYS A 17 20.14 -8.65 9.76
CA CYS A 17 18.91 -7.95 9.45
C CYS A 17 19.15 -7.01 8.26
N ASP A 18 18.93 -7.58 7.07
CA ASP A 18 18.62 -6.94 5.78
C ASP A 18 18.88 -5.43 5.71
N SER A 19 20.10 -5.06 5.30
CA SER A 19 20.52 -3.70 4.97
C SER A 19 20.22 -3.33 3.51
N SER A 20 19.42 -4.12 2.79
CA SER A 20 19.01 -3.78 1.44
C SER A 20 18.05 -2.57 1.50
N PRO A 21 18.15 -1.59 0.58
CA PRO A 21 17.13 -0.55 0.49
C PRO A 21 15.79 -1.24 0.19
N ARG A 22 14.94 -1.39 1.22
CA ARG A 22 13.59 -1.93 1.05
C ARG A 22 12.94 -1.14 -0.07
N ARG A 23 12.59 -1.80 -1.18
CA ARG A 23 11.67 -1.21 -2.15
C ARG A 23 10.40 -0.90 -1.37
N LEU A 24 10.05 0.39 -1.32
CA LEU A 24 8.94 0.89 -0.51
C LEU A 24 7.60 0.25 -0.94
N TYR A 25 7.54 -0.22 -2.18
CA TYR A 25 6.45 -1.00 -2.77
C TYR A 25 7.09 -2.13 -3.59
N ASP A 26 6.81 -3.38 -3.23
CA ASP A 26 7.22 -4.56 -3.98
C ASP A 26 6.01 -5.13 -4.72
N ASN A 27 6.15 -6.19 -5.53
CA ASN A 27 5.02 -6.98 -6.04
C ASN A 27 3.87 -6.20 -6.73
N ASN A 28 4.15 -5.05 -7.35
CA ASN A 28 3.15 -4.16 -7.96
C ASN A 28 2.10 -3.60 -6.98
N ASP A 29 2.45 -3.46 -5.69
CA ASP A 29 1.54 -2.97 -4.64
C ASP A 29 0.88 -1.62 -5.00
N LEU A 30 1.62 -0.72 -5.67
CA LEU A 30 1.08 0.56 -6.16
C LEU A 30 -0.01 0.41 -7.23
N GLN A 31 0.18 -0.52 -8.16
CA GLN A 31 -0.82 -0.79 -9.19
C GLN A 31 -2.06 -1.43 -8.57
N LEU A 32 -1.86 -2.34 -7.61
CA LEU A 32 -2.94 -3.00 -6.91
C LEU A 32 -3.77 -2.00 -6.11
N VAL A 33 -3.14 -1.17 -5.29
CA VAL A 33 -3.84 -0.21 -4.43
C VAL A 33 -4.61 0.82 -5.25
N THR A 34 -4.04 1.31 -6.36
CA THR A 34 -4.72 2.27 -7.25
C THR A 34 -5.92 1.64 -7.94
N ALA A 35 -5.73 0.49 -8.60
CA ALA A 35 -6.81 -0.20 -9.29
C ALA A 35 -7.98 -0.56 -8.37
N TYR A 36 -7.70 -1.04 -7.15
CA TYR A 36 -8.75 -1.31 -6.16
C TYR A 36 -9.41 -0.04 -5.66
N THR A 37 -8.65 1.01 -5.37
CA THR A 37 -9.21 2.32 -4.97
C THR A 37 -10.18 2.85 -6.02
N ALA A 38 -9.86 2.76 -7.31
CA ALA A 38 -10.75 3.20 -8.39
C ALA A 38 -12.03 2.36 -8.44
N LYS A 39 -11.88 1.03 -8.42
CA LYS A 39 -13.00 0.08 -8.48
C LYS A 39 -13.96 0.27 -7.32
N ASP A 40 -13.42 0.38 -6.11
CA ASP A 40 -14.20 0.52 -4.88
C ASP A 40 -14.88 1.91 -4.85
N ALA A 41 -14.15 2.99 -5.16
CA ALA A 41 -14.73 4.33 -5.19
C ALA A 41 -15.86 4.44 -6.23
N CYS A 42 -15.66 3.84 -7.42
CA CYS A 42 -16.68 3.80 -8.47
C CYS A 42 -17.94 3.06 -8.01
N SER A 43 -17.76 1.92 -7.32
CA SER A 43 -18.88 1.14 -6.77
C SER A 43 -19.62 1.90 -5.67
N CYS A 44 -18.88 2.54 -4.76
CA CYS A 44 -19.47 3.33 -3.67
C CYS A 44 -20.29 4.51 -4.20
N LEU A 45 -19.74 5.27 -5.16
CA LEU A 45 -20.37 6.46 -5.71
C LEU A 45 -21.56 6.16 -6.63
N PHE A 46 -21.39 5.24 -7.58
CA PHE A 46 -22.33 5.13 -8.70
C PHE A 46 -23.22 3.88 -8.65
N VAL A 47 -22.89 2.90 -7.80
CA VAL A 47 -23.71 1.70 -7.60
C VAL A 47 -24.43 1.75 -6.26
N ALA A 48 -23.72 2.08 -5.19
CA ALA A 48 -24.30 2.22 -3.85
C ALA A 48 -24.86 3.63 -3.58
N GLU A 49 -24.67 4.56 -4.51
CA GLU A 49 -25.18 5.94 -4.48
C GLU A 49 -24.86 6.68 -3.18
N GLN A 50 -23.68 6.42 -2.61
CA GLN A 50 -23.21 7.10 -1.40
C GLN A 50 -22.62 8.46 -1.72
N GLU A 51 -22.54 9.30 -0.68
CA GLU A 51 -21.95 10.63 -0.79
C GLU A 51 -20.43 10.57 -1.01
N GLU A 52 -19.89 11.51 -1.79
CA GLU A 52 -18.51 11.45 -2.25
C GLU A 52 -17.49 11.53 -1.09
N SER A 53 -17.74 12.36 -0.07
CA SER A 53 -16.84 12.46 1.07
C SER A 53 -16.78 11.16 1.89
N PHE A 54 -17.92 10.46 2.02
CA PHE A 54 -17.97 9.13 2.58
C PHE A 54 -17.13 8.15 1.75
N CYS A 55 -17.34 8.09 0.43
CA CYS A 55 -16.60 7.18 -0.44
C CYS A 55 -15.09 7.45 -0.41
N ARG A 56 -14.67 8.71 -0.41
CA ARG A 56 -13.25 9.12 -0.29
C ARG A 56 -12.63 8.65 1.02
N SER A 57 -13.38 8.70 2.11
CA SER A 57 -12.92 8.23 3.42
C SER A 57 -12.86 6.71 3.47
N TRP A 58 -13.84 6.04 2.88
CA TRP A 58 -13.96 4.59 2.87
C TRP A 58 -12.84 3.89 2.07
N VAL A 59 -12.46 4.43 0.90
CA VAL A 59 -11.42 3.83 0.05
C VAL A 59 -9.99 4.18 0.46
N LYS A 60 -9.79 4.96 1.52
CA LYS A 60 -8.47 5.43 1.94
C LYS A 60 -7.65 4.29 2.54
N ALA A 61 -6.68 3.77 1.78
CA ALA A 61 -5.71 2.79 2.26
C ALA A 61 -4.59 3.42 3.11
N SER A 62 -3.92 2.60 3.93
CA SER A 62 -2.68 2.97 4.63
C SER A 62 -1.51 2.12 4.08
N PRO A 63 -0.43 2.73 3.56
CA PRO A 63 -0.21 4.17 3.43
C PRO A 63 -1.11 4.82 2.36
N ALA A 64 -1.47 6.09 2.56
CA ALA A 64 -2.37 6.84 1.68
C ALA A 64 -1.63 7.34 0.42
N VAL A 65 -1.45 6.42 -0.54
CA VAL A 65 -0.61 6.64 -1.73
C VAL A 65 -1.39 6.84 -3.03
N ALA A 66 -2.69 6.52 -3.02
CA ALA A 66 -3.57 6.68 -4.16
C ALA A 66 -4.24 8.06 -4.15
N HIS A 67 -4.17 8.77 -5.27
CA HIS A 67 -4.88 10.01 -5.53
C HIS A 67 -6.14 9.71 -6.35
N LEU A 68 -7.29 10.23 -5.92
CA LEU A 68 -8.60 9.94 -6.50
C LEU A 68 -9.21 11.17 -7.20
N ARG A 69 -9.50 11.06 -8.50
CA ARG A 69 -10.26 12.03 -9.28
C ARG A 69 -11.60 11.45 -9.68
N VAL A 70 -12.67 12.21 -9.50
CA VAL A 70 -14.05 11.81 -9.83
C VAL A 70 -14.60 12.78 -10.88
N ASP A 71 -15.16 12.23 -11.95
CA ASP A 71 -15.99 12.93 -12.92
C ASP A 71 -17.42 12.38 -12.80
N ALA A 72 -18.26 13.12 -12.07
CA ALA A 72 -19.62 12.69 -11.75
C ALA A 72 -20.55 12.71 -12.97
N GLU A 73 -20.34 13.62 -13.92
CA GLU A 73 -21.16 13.73 -15.14
C GLU A 73 -20.95 12.51 -16.04
N LYS A 74 -19.68 12.09 -16.20
CA LYS A 74 -19.32 10.94 -17.04
C LYS A 74 -19.34 9.61 -16.28
N LYS A 75 -19.55 9.64 -14.96
CA LYS A 75 -19.44 8.49 -14.05
C LYS A 75 -18.09 7.77 -14.18
N VAL A 76 -17.01 8.54 -14.21
CA VAL A 76 -15.64 8.03 -14.33
C VAL A 76 -14.87 8.29 -13.04
N VAL A 77 -14.14 7.28 -12.57
CA VAL A 77 -13.19 7.38 -11.47
C VAL A 77 -11.80 7.06 -11.99
N GLU A 78 -10.86 7.95 -11.70
CA GLU A 78 -9.45 7.77 -12.02
C GLU A 78 -8.63 7.76 -10.74
N THR A 79 -7.61 6.90 -10.72
CA THR A 79 -6.64 6.84 -9.63
C THR A 79 -5.23 6.80 -10.16
N SER A 80 -4.33 7.53 -9.50
CA SER A 80 -2.88 7.46 -9.71
C SER A 80 -2.18 7.18 -8.39
N ALA A 81 -1.02 6.54 -8.45
CA ALA A 81 -0.11 6.43 -7.32
C ALA A 81 0.84 7.62 -7.38
N LEU A 82 1.05 8.31 -6.24
CA LEU A 82 1.97 9.43 -6.05
C LEU A 82 2.08 10.37 -7.27
#